data_AF-A0A5N7XYI0-F1
#
_entry.id   AF-A0A5N7XYI0-F1
#
_cell.length_a   1.000
_cell.length_b   1.000
_cell.length_c   1.000
_cell.angle_alpha   90.00
_cell.angle_beta   90.00
_cell.angle_gamma   90.00
#
_symmetry.space_group_name_H-M   'P 1'
#
loop_
_entity.id
_entity.type
_entity.pdbx_description
1 polymer ?
#
loop_
_entity_poly.entity_id
_entity_poly.type
_entity_poly.pdbx_seq_one_letter_code
_entity_poly.pdbx_strand_id
1 'polypeptide(L)'
;MPENNETRYCLWCGQPYQAIYKNKIYDKQLCHMESHRYRQTHYPELTVTEFKNMLIELLKENQHINPKHPLTRIKKETEKTINTYHEVNKNE
;
A
#
# COMPACT_ATOMS: atom_id res chain seq x y z
N MET A 1 -10.63 15.07 -25.08
CA MET A 1 -9.79 14.14 -24.29
C MET A 1 -10.76 13.25 -23.53
N PRO A 2 -10.71 11.91 -23.63
CA PRO A 2 -11.68 11.08 -22.91
C PRO A 2 -11.42 11.21 -21.41
N GLU A 3 -12.43 11.70 -20.70
CA GLU A 3 -12.50 11.73 -19.25
C GLU A 3 -12.69 10.29 -18.77
N ASN A 4 -11.61 9.53 -18.68
CA ASN A 4 -11.65 8.21 -18.03
C ASN A 4 -11.84 8.45 -16.53
N ASN A 5 -13.07 8.69 -16.10
CA ASN A 5 -13.48 8.78 -14.70
C ASN A 5 -13.54 7.38 -14.07
N GLU A 6 -12.43 6.65 -14.16
CA GLU A 6 -12.24 5.38 -13.48
C GLU A 6 -11.81 5.66 -12.05
N THR A 7 -12.58 5.12 -11.11
CA THR A 7 -12.15 5.01 -9.71
C THR A 7 -10.97 4.05 -9.64
N ARG A 8 -9.83 4.52 -9.15
CA ARG A 8 -8.61 3.73 -8.93
C ARG A 8 -8.15 3.85 -7.49
N TYR A 9 -7.24 2.98 -7.08
CA TYR A 9 -6.66 3.01 -5.73
C TYR A 9 -5.22 3.52 -5.77
N CYS A 10 -4.87 4.38 -4.83
CA CYS A 10 -3.53 4.94 -4.73
C CYS A 10 -2.53 3.85 -4.37
N LEU A 11 -1.44 3.73 -5.15
CA LEU A 11 -0.40 2.73 -4.89
C LEU A 11 0.28 2.90 -3.53
N TRP A 12 0.29 4.10 -2.95
CA TRP A 12 0.98 4.37 -1.69
C TRP A 12 0.10 4.27 -0.46
N CYS A 13 -1.10 4.85 -0.50
CA CYS A 13 -1.99 4.96 0.67
C CYS A 13 -3.24 4.08 0.58
N GLY A 14 -3.50 3.44 -0.57
CA GLY A 14 -4.65 2.56 -0.79
C GLY A 14 -6.00 3.28 -0.86
N GLN A 15 -6.04 4.62 -0.84
CA GLN A 15 -7.30 5.37 -0.92
C GLN A 15 -7.84 5.37 -2.36
N PRO A 16 -9.17 5.23 -2.53
CA PRO A 16 -9.80 5.38 -3.84
C PRO A 16 -9.74 6.85 -4.31
N TYR A 17 -9.56 7.07 -5.61
CA TYR A 17 -9.55 8.38 -6.23
C TYR A 17 -10.01 8.33 -7.69
N GLN A 18 -10.48 9.46 -8.22
CA GLN A 18 -10.84 9.61 -9.63
C GLN A 18 -9.59 9.93 -10.46
N ALA A 19 -9.26 9.05 -11.39
CA ALA A 19 -8.06 9.18 -12.21
C ALA A 19 -8.30 10.07 -13.43
N ILE A 20 -7.94 11.35 -13.34
CA ILE A 20 -8.05 12.30 -14.47
C ILE A 20 -7.17 11.88 -15.67
N TYR A 21 -6.10 11.14 -15.43
CA TYR A 21 -5.15 10.68 -16.45
C TYR A 21 -4.90 9.17 -16.36
N LYS A 22 -4.74 8.52 -17.51
CA LYS A 22 -4.50 7.07 -17.61
C LYS A 22 -3.29 6.58 -16.81
N ASN A 23 -2.27 7.41 -16.62
CA ASN A 23 -1.02 7.03 -15.94
C ASN A 23 -0.91 7.60 -14.52
N LYS A 24 -1.99 8.19 -13.97
CA LYS A 24 -2.00 8.62 -12.58
C LYS A 24 -2.01 7.37 -11.68
N ILE A 25 -1.09 7.33 -10.72
CA ILE A 25 -0.86 6.19 -9.80
C ILE A 25 -1.14 6.60 -8.34
N TYR A 26 -0.89 7.86 -8.01
CA TYR A 26 -1.10 8.42 -6.67
C TYR A 26 -2.32 9.34 -6.66
N ASP A 27 -3.09 9.30 -5.58
CA ASP A 27 -4.24 10.18 -5.37
C ASP A 27 -3.81 11.65 -5.26
N LYS A 28 -2.77 11.90 -4.46
CA LYS A 28 -2.26 13.22 -4.08
C LYS A 28 -0.76 13.35 -4.32
N GLN A 29 -0.31 14.58 -4.54
CA GLN A 29 1.12 14.90 -4.65
C GLN A 29 1.88 14.49 -3.39
N LEU A 30 1.26 14.61 -2.21
CA LEU A 30 1.87 14.16 -0.95
C LEU A 30 2.23 12.67 -0.96
N CYS A 31 1.34 11.80 -1.46
CA CYS A 31 1.60 10.37 -1.56
C CYS A 31 2.75 10.05 -2.52
N HIS A 32 2.85 10.81 -3.62
CA HIS A 32 3.98 10.71 -4.54
C HIS A 32 5.30 11.07 -3.84
N MET A 33 5.35 12.20 -3.11
CA MET A 33 6.56 12.63 -2.41
C MET A 33 6.95 11.67 -1.28
N GLU A 34 5.99 11.21 -0.48
CA GLU A 34 6.26 10.25 0.60
C GLU A 34 6.79 8.92 0.05
N SER A 35 6.18 8.39 -1.02
CA SER A 35 6.65 7.19 -1.69
C SER A 35 8.08 7.37 -2.23
N HIS A 36 8.37 8.51 -2.87
CA HIS A 36 9.70 8.79 -3.40
C HIS A 36 10.75 8.95 -2.30
N ARG A 37 10.41 9.64 -1.20
CA ARG A 37 11.28 9.79 -0.02
C ARG A 37 11.56 8.46 0.65
N TYR A 38 10.55 7.60 0.78
CA TYR A 38 10.71 6.28 1.37
C TYR A 38 11.68 5.42 0.53
N ARG A 39 11.50 5.39 -0.79
CA ARG A 39 12.46 4.75 -1.71
C ARG A 39 13.87 5.27 -1.50
N GLN A 40 14.07 6.59 -1.55
CA GLN A 40 15.41 7.19 -1.39
C GLN A 40 16.08 6.82 -0.06
N THR A 41 15.29 6.59 1.00
CA THR A 41 15.80 6.31 2.35
C THR A 41 16.07 4.83 2.57
N HIS A 42 15.18 3.95 2.09
CA HIS A 42 15.19 2.51 2.42
C HIS A 42 15.63 1.62 1.26
N TYR A 43 15.54 2.10 0.03
CA TYR A 43 15.86 1.37 -1.20
C TYR A 43 16.56 2.29 -2.23
N PRO A 44 17.67 2.98 -1.85
CA PRO A 44 18.34 3.92 -2.74
C PRO A 44 18.85 3.29 -4.05
N GLU A 45 19.12 1.98 -4.02
CA GLU A 45 19.55 1.17 -5.16
C GLU A 45 18.46 0.92 -6.19
N LEU A 46 17.18 0.96 -5.79
CA LEU A 46 16.06 0.73 -6.70
C LEU A 46 15.72 2.00 -7.46
N THR A 47 15.54 1.90 -8.78
CA THR A 47 14.93 2.95 -9.59
C THR A 47 13.48 3.18 -9.17
N VAL A 48 12.90 4.31 -9.59
CA VAL A 48 11.48 4.62 -9.34
C VAL A 48 10.56 3.53 -9.91
N THR A 49 10.91 2.95 -11.06
CA THR A 49 10.12 1.89 -11.70
C THR A 49 10.23 0.57 -10.93
N GLU A 50 11.44 0.16 -10.56
CA GLU A 50 11.65 -1.07 -9.78
C GLU A 50 10.93 -1.00 -8.42
N PHE A 51 11.02 0.13 -7.74
CA PHE A 51 10.31 0.33 -6.48
C PHE A 51 8.79 0.26 -6.65
N LYS A 52 8.23 0.81 -7.73
CA LYS A 52 6.79 0.67 -8.02
C LYS A 52 6.40 -0.78 -8.31
N ASN A 53 7.21 -1.52 -9.06
CA ASN A 53 6.96 -2.93 -9.33
C ASN A 53 6.99 -3.75 -8.04
N MET A 54 7.97 -3.49 -7.15
CA MET A 54 8.02 -4.11 -5.83
C MET A 54 6.75 -3.81 -5.02
N LEU A 55 6.27 -2.56 -5.00
CA LEU A 55 5.00 -2.22 -4.35
C LEU A 55 3.81 -3.01 -4.93
N ILE A 56 3.76 -3.19 -6.25
CA ILE A 56 2.71 -3.98 -6.91
C ILE A 56 2.79 -5.46 -6.51
N GLU A 57 3.98 -6.06 -6.45
CA GLU A 57 4.15 -7.44 -6.00
C GLU A 57 3.73 -7.61 -4.53
N LEU A 58 4.11 -6.67 -3.65
CA LEU A 58 3.64 -6.68 -2.26
C LEU A 58 2.12 -6.63 -2.16
N LEU A 59 1.46 -5.82 -2.99
CA LEU A 59 0.00 -5.76 -3.02
C LEU A 59 -0.64 -7.10 -3.45
N LYS A 60 -0.04 -7.83 -4.39
CA LYS A 60 -0.52 -9.17 -4.76
C LYS A 60 -0.42 -10.16 -3.60
N GLU A 61 0.56 -9.98 -2.73
CA GLU A 61 0.75 -10.76 -1.50
C GLU A 61 -0.08 -10.23 -0.31
N ASN A 62 -0.98 -9.26 -0.53
CA ASN A 62 -1.74 -8.56 0.52
C ASN A 62 -0.87 -7.86 1.57
N GLN A 63 0.31 -7.38 1.16
CA GLN A 63 1.26 -6.66 2.02
C GLN A 63 1.49 -5.23 1.53
N HIS A 64 1.94 -4.37 2.44
CA HIS A 64 2.35 -3.02 2.08
C HIS A 64 3.33 -2.43 3.12
N ILE A 65 4.32 -1.68 2.63
CA ILE A 65 5.37 -1.06 3.47
C ILE A 65 4.93 0.24 4.14
N ASN A 66 4.00 0.99 3.54
CA ASN A 66 3.44 2.17 4.18
C ASN A 66 2.56 1.76 5.39
N PRO A 67 2.91 2.13 6.63
CA PRO A 67 2.15 1.75 7.81
C PRO A 67 0.73 2.33 7.87
N LYS A 68 0.46 3.39 7.09
CA LYS A 68 -0.87 4.00 6.96
C LYS A 68 -1.75 3.30 5.91
N HIS A 69 -1.20 2.32 5.18
CA HIS A 69 -1.95 1.59 4.17
C HIS A 69 -3.00 0.66 4.82
N PRO A 70 -4.23 0.58 4.29
CA PRO A 70 -5.29 -0.27 4.85
C PRO A 70 -4.88 -1.73 5.07
N LEU A 71 -4.10 -2.30 4.15
CA LEU A 71 -3.60 -3.68 4.27
C LEU A 71 -2.74 -3.91 5.51
N THR A 72 -1.91 -2.93 5.89
CA THR A 72 -1.06 -3.06 7.09
C THR A 72 -1.91 -3.05 8.37
N ARG A 73 -3.06 -2.36 8.36
CA ARG A 73 -4.01 -2.39 9.49
C ARG A 73 -4.68 -3.76 9.59
N ILE A 74 -5.19 -4.28 8.46
CA ILE A 74 -5.85 -5.59 8.40
C ILE A 74 -4.91 -6.68 8.90
N LYS A 75 -3.65 -6.70 8.46
CA LYS A 75 -2.66 -7.69 8.92
C LYS A 75 -2.48 -7.67 10.45
N LYS A 76 -2.34 -6.48 11.04
CA LYS A 76 -2.20 -6.33 12.50
C LYS A 76 -3.44 -6.79 13.28
N GLU A 77 -4.63 -6.53 12.74
CA GLU A 77 -5.90 -6.96 13.35
C GLU A 77 -6.05 -8.49 13.28
N THR A 78 -5.69 -9.10 12.16
CA THR A 78 -5.68 -10.56 11.99
C THR A 78 -4.67 -11.24 12.93
N GLU A 79 -3.44 -10.72 13.03
CA GLU A 79 -2.40 -11.25 13.93
C GLU A 79 -2.84 -11.19 15.40
N LYS A 80 -3.45 -10.09 15.83
CA LYS A 80 -4.01 -9.97 17.19
C LYS A 80 -5.08 -11.02 17.46
N THR A 81 -6.00 -11.20 16.51
CA THR A 81 -7.10 -12.16 16.64
C THR A 81 -6.58 -13.59 16.79
N ILE A 82 -5.61 -14.00 15.94
CA ILE A 82 -4.98 -15.33 16.00
C ILE A 82 -4.30 -15.56 17.37
N ASN A 83 -3.57 -14.56 17.87
CA ASN A 83 -2.90 -14.67 19.17
C ASN A 83 -3.91 -14.85 20.31
N THR A 84 -5.02 -14.11 20.31
CA THR A 84 -6.09 -14.28 21.31
C THR A 84 -6.69 -15.68 21.27
N TYR A 85 -6.93 -16.25 20.08
CA TYR A 85 -7.42 -17.63 19.97
C TYR A 85 -6.41 -18.66 20.53
N HIS A 86 -5.11 -18.46 20.32
CA HIS A 86 -4.08 -19.36 20.86
C HIS A 86 -3.89 -19.22 22.38
N GLU A 87 -4.13 -18.03 22.96
CA GLU A 87 -4.07 -17.82 24.41
C GLU A 87 -5.28 -18.44 25.13
N VAL A 88 -6.47 -18.42 24.51
CA VAL A 88 -7.66 -19.09 25.05
C VAL A 88 -7.50 -20.61 25.06
N ASN A 89 -6.98 -21.20 23.98
CA ASN A 89 -6.81 -22.65 23.86
C ASN A 89 -5.62 -23.23 24.65
N LYS A 90 -4.77 -22.41 25.27
CA LYS A 90 -3.69 -22.89 26.16
C LYS A 90 -4.11 -23.01 27.63
N ASN A 91 -5.31 -22.53 27.96
CA ASN A 91 -5.86 -22.54 29.32
C ASN A 91 -7.01 -23.56 29.50
N GLU A 92 -7.22 -24.44 28.52
CA GLU A 92 -8.01 -25.68 28.63
C GLU A 92 -7.08 -26.89 28.75
#